data_AF-A0A7J4SM28-F1
#
_entry.id   AF-A0A7J4SM28-F1
#
_cell.length_a   1.000
_cell.length_b   1.000
_cell.length_c   1.000
_cell.angle_alpha   90.00
_cell.angle_beta   90.00
_cell.angle_gamma   90.00
#
_symmetry.space_group_name_H-M   'P 1'
#
loop_
_entity.id
_entity.type
_entity.pdbx_description
1 polymer ?
#
loop_
_entity_poly.entity_id
_entity_poly.type
_entity_poly.pdbx_seq_one_letter_code
_entity_poly.pdbx_strand_id
1 'polypeptide(L)'
;MALTTEVHPVKLNAEIASEGINIEYLDGRTVKYASKPHKIEKCIRCQPGKDVHVISIQKGRGEIVYVDELKTDHKILESTGVGKYLVPSGKSVEIFEGITAQKEGHSIEICVDFKSANGRLFVFQEDEFGELAHELIGDLKTSGKND
;
A
#
# COMPACT_ATOMS: atom_id res chain seq x y z
N MET A 1 24.32 -3.75 9.11
CA MET A 1 23.42 -3.15 8.09
C MET A 1 22.12 -2.79 8.81
N ALA A 2 21.59 -1.58 8.58
CA ALA A 2 20.40 -1.11 9.27
C ALA A 2 19.15 -1.51 8.46
N LEU A 3 18.45 -2.54 8.94
CA LEU A 3 17.17 -2.99 8.37
C LEU A 3 16.02 -2.02 8.71
N THR A 4 16.23 -1.15 9.69
CA THR A 4 15.28 -0.16 10.21
C THR A 4 15.47 1.23 9.59
N THR A 5 16.09 1.33 8.42
CA THR A 5 16.25 2.60 7.72
C THR A 5 15.03 2.87 6.85
N GLU A 6 14.38 4.02 7.03
CA GLU A 6 13.27 4.48 6.18
C GLU A 6 13.77 4.86 4.79
N VAL A 7 12.93 4.64 3.78
CA VAL A 7 13.21 4.90 2.37
C VAL A 7 12.01 5.60 1.77
N HIS A 8 12.21 6.72 1.08
CA HIS A 8 11.11 7.41 0.41
C HIS A 8 10.79 6.72 -0.93
N PRO A 9 9.49 6.52 -1.24
CA PRO A 9 9.09 5.92 -2.51
C PRO A 9 9.39 6.84 -3.68
N VAL A 10 9.55 6.24 -4.86
CA VAL A 10 9.67 6.95 -6.14
C VAL A 10 8.45 6.63 -7.00
N LYS A 11 8.07 7.57 -7.88
CA LYS A 11 7.02 7.33 -8.87
C LYS A 11 7.49 6.32 -9.93
N LEU A 12 6.84 5.17 -9.96
CA LEU A 12 7.05 4.05 -10.86
C LEU A 12 5.97 4.02 -11.95
N ASN A 13 6.22 3.31 -13.05
CA ASN A 13 5.16 3.06 -14.03
C ASN A 13 4.19 2.03 -13.46
N ALA A 14 2.90 2.35 -13.52
CA ALA A 14 1.86 1.53 -12.92
C ALA A 14 0.67 1.38 -13.86
N GLU A 15 0.25 0.14 -14.07
CA GLU A 15 -0.92 -0.21 -14.87
C GLU A 15 -1.91 -1.00 -14.03
N ILE A 16 -3.18 -0.58 -14.07
CA ILE A 16 -4.27 -1.31 -13.44
C ILE A 16 -4.94 -2.17 -14.51
N ALA A 17 -4.69 -3.46 -14.45
CA ALA A 17 -5.27 -4.46 -15.33
C ALA A 17 -6.48 -5.15 -14.69
N SER A 18 -7.22 -5.94 -15.48
CA SER A 18 -8.39 -6.68 -14.96
C SER A 18 -8.02 -7.77 -13.94
N GLU A 19 -6.79 -8.28 -14.03
CA GLU A 19 -6.27 -9.36 -13.17
C GLU A 19 -5.37 -8.86 -12.04
N GLY A 20 -5.25 -7.55 -11.83
CA GLY A 20 -4.35 -7.01 -10.83
C GLY A 20 -3.65 -5.72 -11.24
N ILE A 21 -2.54 -5.43 -10.58
CA ILE A 21 -1.75 -4.21 -10.78
C ILE A 21 -0.34 -4.60 -11.22
N ASN A 22 0.10 -4.06 -12.35
CA ASN A 22 1.47 -4.22 -12.84
C ASN A 22 2.28 -2.98 -12.47
N ILE A 23 3.43 -3.18 -11.81
CA ILE A 23 4.37 -2.10 -11.49
C ILE A 23 5.74 -2.42 -12.08
N GLU A 24 6.34 -1.47 -12.77
CA GLU A 24 7.71 -1.54 -13.26
C GLU A 24 8.65 -0.82 -12.28
N TYR A 25 9.58 -1.56 -11.70
CA TYR A 25 10.59 -1.06 -10.76
C TYR A 25 11.72 -0.35 -11.50
N LEU A 26 12.49 0.46 -10.79
CA LEU A 26 13.62 1.21 -11.38
C LEU A 26 14.72 0.31 -11.95
N ASP A 27 14.81 -0.94 -11.49
CA ASP A 27 15.75 -1.94 -12.00
C ASP A 27 15.25 -2.68 -13.26
N GLY A 28 14.09 -2.29 -13.80
CA GLY A 28 13.51 -2.83 -15.02
C GLY A 28 12.68 -4.11 -14.81
N ARG A 29 12.52 -4.59 -13.58
CA ARG A 29 11.62 -5.71 -13.30
C ARG A 29 10.17 -5.25 -13.24
N THR A 30 9.26 -6.05 -13.79
CA THR A 30 7.81 -5.84 -13.65
C THR A 30 7.25 -6.83 -12.65
N VAL A 31 6.58 -6.33 -11.61
CA VAL A 31 5.89 -7.13 -10.59
C VAL A 31 4.39 -6.99 -10.78
N LYS A 32 3.68 -8.12 -10.78
CA LYS A 32 2.22 -8.19 -10.85
C LYS A 32 1.66 -8.52 -9.47
N TYR A 33 0.89 -7.60 -8.90
CA TYR A 33 0.02 -7.83 -7.75
C TYR A 33 -1.28 -8.45 -8.27
N ALA A 34 -1.39 -9.78 -8.21
CA ALA A 34 -2.36 -10.56 -8.99
C ALA A 34 -3.72 -10.76 -8.30
N SER A 35 -3.93 -10.22 -7.10
CA SER A 35 -5.20 -10.35 -6.40
C SER A 35 -6.20 -9.27 -6.82
N LYS A 36 -7.43 -9.70 -7.11
CA LYS A 36 -8.54 -8.77 -7.34
C LYS A 36 -8.86 -8.04 -6.03
N PRO A 37 -8.75 -6.71 -5.98
CA PRO A 37 -8.92 -5.99 -4.73
C PRO A 37 -10.38 -5.97 -4.28
N HIS A 38 -10.61 -6.28 -3.00
CA HIS A 38 -11.89 -6.08 -2.33
C HIS A 38 -12.04 -4.61 -1.93
N LYS A 39 -13.15 -3.98 -2.30
CA LYS A 39 -13.40 -2.58 -1.96
C LYS A 39 -13.75 -2.42 -0.47
N ILE A 40 -13.05 -1.54 0.22
CA ILE A 40 -13.26 -1.21 1.63
C ILE A 40 -13.36 0.31 1.79
N GLU A 41 -14.22 0.77 2.68
CA GLU A 41 -14.37 2.20 2.98
C GLU A 41 -13.25 2.68 3.89
N LYS A 42 -12.51 3.70 3.43
CA LYS A 42 -11.68 4.64 4.21
C LYS A 42 -10.55 4.07 5.08
N CYS A 43 -10.73 2.95 5.79
CA CYS A 43 -9.74 2.32 6.64
C CYS A 43 -9.79 0.80 6.54
N ILE A 44 -8.64 0.16 6.63
CA ILE A 44 -8.52 -1.29 6.77
C ILE A 44 -7.56 -1.61 7.90
N ARG A 45 -7.99 -2.52 8.79
CA ARG A 45 -7.12 -3.18 9.74
C ARG A 45 -6.60 -4.48 9.13
N CYS A 46 -5.30 -4.54 8.86
CA CYS A 46 -4.64 -5.72 8.33
C CYS A 46 -4.55 -6.83 9.38
N GLN A 47 -4.47 -8.07 8.89
CA GLN A 47 -4.25 -9.23 9.75
C GLN A 47 -2.89 -9.14 10.45
N PRO A 48 -2.81 -9.57 11.73
CA PRO A 48 -1.58 -9.46 12.49
C PRO A 48 -0.47 -10.32 11.88
N GLY A 49 0.73 -9.76 11.78
CA GLY A 49 1.93 -10.46 11.29
C GLY A 49 2.03 -10.62 9.78
N LYS A 50 1.11 -10.04 8.99
CA LYS A 50 1.24 -9.96 7.52
C LYS A 50 2.21 -8.85 7.12
N ASP A 51 2.91 -9.06 6.01
CA ASP A 51 3.64 -7.98 5.36
C ASP A 51 2.62 -7.06 4.65
N VAL A 52 2.69 -5.75 4.90
CA VAL A 52 1.72 -4.77 4.41
C VAL A 52 2.33 -3.87 3.36
N HIS A 53 1.83 -3.99 2.13
CA HIS A 53 2.25 -3.16 1.00
C HIS A 53 1.12 -2.20 0.62
N VAL A 54 1.45 -0.92 0.53
CA VAL A 54 0.51 0.14 0.17
C VAL A 54 0.91 0.74 -1.17
N ILE A 55 -0.01 0.74 -2.12
CA ILE A 55 0.22 1.26 -3.48
C ILE A 55 -0.76 2.39 -3.75
N SER A 56 -0.24 3.58 -4.04
CA SER A 56 -1.02 4.71 -4.54
C SER A 56 -0.80 4.85 -6.04
N ILE A 57 -1.86 4.89 -6.85
CA ILE A 57 -1.78 5.03 -8.31
C ILE A 57 -2.55 6.25 -8.79
N GLN A 58 -1.87 7.13 -9.51
CA GLN A 58 -2.43 8.32 -10.13
C GLN A 58 -1.92 8.46 -11.57
N LYS A 59 -2.85 8.52 -12.54
CA LYS A 59 -2.54 8.78 -13.98
C LYS A 59 -1.44 7.85 -14.55
N GLY A 60 -1.49 6.56 -14.23
CA GLY A 60 -0.53 5.56 -14.73
C GLY A 60 0.84 5.57 -14.03
N ARG A 61 0.97 6.34 -12.94
CA ARG A 61 2.18 6.39 -12.10
C ARG A 61 1.81 5.91 -10.72
N GLY A 62 2.64 5.03 -10.14
CA GLY A 62 2.40 4.41 -8.85
C GLY A 62 3.54 4.65 -7.88
N GLU A 63 3.22 4.76 -6.60
CA GLU A 63 4.20 4.78 -5.51
C GLU A 63 3.87 3.62 -4.57
N ILE A 64 4.89 2.85 -4.20
CA ILE A 64 4.75 1.66 -3.33
C ILE A 64 5.48 1.95 -2.03
N VAL A 65 4.83 1.68 -0.91
CA VAL A 65 5.43 1.70 0.43
C VAL A 65 5.22 0.37 1.13
N TYR A 66 6.29 -0.18 1.68
CA TYR A 66 6.24 -1.30 2.62
C TYR A 66 6.16 -0.74 4.05
N VAL A 67 5.13 -1.13 4.79
CA VAL A 67 4.82 -0.56 6.11
C VAL A 67 5.34 -1.47 7.20
N ASP A 68 6.23 -0.94 8.05
CA ASP A 68 6.82 -1.65 9.19
C ASP A 68 7.57 -2.96 8.80
N GLU A 69 8.12 -2.98 7.59
CA GLU A 69 8.84 -4.13 7.02
C GLU A 69 10.29 -4.18 7.53
N LEU A 70 10.74 -5.35 8.01
CA LEU A 70 12.03 -5.49 8.72
C LEU A 70 13.02 -6.48 8.10
N LYS A 71 12.69 -7.08 6.96
CA LYS A 71 13.45 -8.13 6.28
C LYS A 71 14.27 -7.58 5.12
N THR A 72 13.80 -6.53 4.43
CA THR A 72 14.43 -6.01 3.22
C THR A 72 15.43 -4.91 3.53
N ASP A 73 16.66 -5.05 2.99
CA ASP A 73 17.70 -4.03 3.10
C ASP A 73 17.30 -2.75 2.34
N HIS A 74 17.53 -1.59 2.94
CA HIS A 74 17.16 -0.29 2.37
C HIS A 74 17.75 -0.08 0.98
N LYS A 75 18.97 -0.59 0.70
CA LYS A 75 19.61 -0.42 -0.62
C LYS A 75 18.84 -1.12 -1.72
N ILE A 76 18.21 -2.26 -1.41
CA ILE A 76 17.38 -2.98 -2.37
C ILE A 76 16.15 -2.13 -2.69
N LEU A 77 15.49 -1.59 -1.66
CA LEU A 77 14.31 -0.74 -1.80
C LEU A 77 14.62 0.55 -2.58
N GLU A 78 15.74 1.22 -2.27
CA GLU A 78 16.22 2.39 -3.01
C GLU A 78 16.48 2.06 -4.48
N SER A 79 17.10 0.91 -4.76
CA SER A 79 17.39 0.48 -6.14
C SER A 79 16.14 0.12 -6.95
N THR A 80 15.04 -0.28 -6.29
CA THR A 80 13.77 -0.60 -6.95
C THR A 80 12.82 0.59 -7.02
N GLY A 81 13.05 1.62 -6.19
CA GLY A 81 12.15 2.77 -6.03
C GLY A 81 10.99 2.52 -5.06
N VAL A 82 11.04 1.42 -4.30
CA VAL A 82 10.03 1.08 -3.28
C VAL A 82 10.36 1.83 -1.99
N GLY A 83 9.35 2.46 -1.39
CA GLY A 83 9.48 3.13 -0.10
C GLY A 83 9.33 2.17 1.08
N LYS A 84 9.81 2.60 2.24
CA LYS A 84 9.59 1.94 3.52
C LYS A 84 9.44 2.97 4.62
N TYR A 85 8.38 2.83 5.39
CA TYR A 85 8.13 3.64 6.58
C TYR A 85 7.99 2.74 7.80
N LEU A 86 8.61 3.14 8.90
CA LEU A 86 8.47 2.45 10.18
C LEU A 86 7.33 3.07 10.97
N VAL A 87 6.52 2.24 11.62
CA VAL A 87 5.35 2.71 12.36
C VAL A 87 5.53 2.39 13.84
N PRO A 88 5.95 3.36 14.66
CA PRO A 88 6.11 3.13 16.09
C PRO A 88 4.76 2.77 16.74
N SER A 89 4.80 1.86 17.71
CA SER A 89 3.60 1.46 18.44
C SER A 89 2.86 2.65 19.04
N GLY A 90 1.55 2.72 18.83
CA GLY A 90 0.70 3.80 19.32
C GLY A 90 0.90 5.15 18.62
N LYS A 91 1.64 5.20 17.51
CA LYS A 91 1.76 6.38 16.65
C LYS A 91 1.12 6.13 15.30
N SER A 92 0.60 7.21 14.73
CA SER A 92 0.19 7.28 13.33
C SER A 92 1.29 7.97 12.53
N VAL A 93 1.63 7.41 11.39
CA VAL A 93 2.66 7.91 10.46
C VAL A 93 1.99 8.15 9.12
N GLU A 94 2.19 9.33 8.55
CA GLU A 94 1.75 9.62 7.19
C GLU A 94 2.73 9.01 6.18
N ILE A 95 2.25 8.09 5.36
CA ILE A 95 3.05 7.35 4.37
C ILE A 95 2.92 7.92 2.95
N PHE A 96 1.79 8.60 2.69
CA PHE A 96 1.53 9.42 1.51
C PHE A 96 0.61 10.58 1.92
N GLU A 97 0.48 11.59 1.07
CA GLU A 97 -0.46 12.70 1.29
C GLU A 97 -1.89 12.17 1.54
N GLY A 98 -2.40 12.39 2.76
CA GLY A 98 -3.74 11.95 3.15
C GLY A 98 -3.87 10.45 3.42
N ILE A 99 -2.76 9.70 3.55
CA ILE A 99 -2.76 8.27 3.85
C ILE A 99 -1.88 8.00 5.06
N THR A 100 -2.47 7.43 6.10
CA THR A 100 -1.81 7.16 7.36
C THR A 100 -1.74 5.66 7.65
N ALA A 101 -0.64 5.27 8.29
CA ALA A 101 -0.43 3.95 8.85
C ALA A 101 -0.33 4.05 10.38
N GLN A 102 -1.01 3.16 11.09
CA GLN A 102 -0.95 3.05 12.54
C GLN A 102 -0.69 1.61 12.95
N LYS A 103 0.15 1.42 13.97
CA LYS A 103 0.44 0.10 14.55
C LYS A 103 -0.34 -0.12 15.84
N GLU A 104 -1.21 -1.12 15.82
CA GLU A 104 -1.94 -1.63 16.99
C GLU A 104 -1.55 -3.08 17.28
N GLY A 105 -0.65 -3.26 18.25
CA GLY A 105 -0.07 -4.56 18.54
C GLY A 105 0.74 -5.08 17.35
N HIS A 106 0.31 -6.19 16.76
CA HIS A 106 0.92 -6.78 15.56
C HIS A 106 0.15 -6.48 14.26
N SER A 107 -0.92 -5.69 14.34
CA SER A 107 -1.70 -5.25 13.18
C SER A 107 -1.29 -3.85 12.76
N ILE A 108 -1.25 -3.65 11.44
CA ILE A 108 -1.18 -2.33 10.81
C ILE A 108 -2.59 -1.94 10.37
N GLU A 109 -3.00 -0.72 10.70
CA GLU A 109 -4.19 -0.09 10.17
C GLU A 109 -3.77 0.97 9.14
N ILE A 110 -4.39 0.93 7.97
CA ILE A 110 -4.20 1.92 6.90
C ILE A 110 -5.49 2.70 6.74
N CYS A 111 -5.41 4.02 6.84
CA CYS A 111 -6.54 4.92 6.63
C CYS A 111 -6.22 5.95 5.54
N VAL A 112 -7.26 6.38 4.84
CA VAL A 112 -7.17 7.39 3.78
C VAL A 112 -8.20 8.50 3.98
N ASP A 113 -7.73 9.74 3.93
CA ASP A 113 -8.56 10.93 3.82
C ASP A 113 -8.66 11.36 2.36
N PHE A 114 -9.79 11.02 1.72
CA PHE A 114 -10.09 11.37 0.33
C PHE A 114 -10.27 12.87 0.08
N LYS A 115 -10.19 13.73 1.09
CA LYS A 115 -10.11 15.19 0.88
C LYS A 115 -8.73 15.63 0.40
N SER A 116 -7.69 14.89 0.80
CA SER A 116 -6.29 15.18 0.46
C SER A 116 -5.72 14.14 -0.50
N ALA A 117 -6.06 12.87 -0.28
CA ALA A 117 -5.54 11.77 -1.09
C ALA A 117 -6.05 11.84 -2.52
N ASN A 118 -5.11 11.78 -3.46
CA ASN A 118 -5.38 11.74 -4.89
C ASN A 118 -5.03 10.38 -5.48
N GLY A 119 -5.85 9.89 -6.42
CA GLY A 119 -5.61 8.60 -7.08
C GLY A 119 -6.38 7.44 -6.43
N ARG A 120 -5.95 6.21 -6.75
CA ARG A 120 -6.52 4.97 -6.22
C ARG A 120 -5.53 4.37 -5.24
N LEU A 121 -6.03 3.91 -4.10
CA LEU A 121 -5.22 3.33 -3.04
C LEU A 121 -5.50 1.84 -2.89
N PHE A 122 -4.44 1.05 -2.91
CA PHE A 122 -4.49 -0.38 -2.73
C PHE A 122 -3.64 -0.80 -1.54
N VAL A 123 -4.18 -1.70 -0.73
CA VAL A 123 -3.48 -2.29 0.42
C VAL A 123 -3.45 -3.80 0.21
N PHE A 124 -2.24 -4.34 0.19
CA PHE A 124 -1.96 -5.75 0.10
C PHE A 124 -1.43 -6.23 1.44
N GLN A 125 -1.94 -7.37 1.87
CA GLN A 125 -1.46 -8.10 3.04
C GLN A 125 -1.04 -9.48 2.56
N GLU A 126 0.25 -9.77 2.66
CA GLU A 126 0.85 -10.98 2.13
C GLU A 126 1.65 -11.75 3.18
N ASP A 127 1.75 -13.05 2.96
CA ASP A 127 2.71 -13.95 3.58
C ASP A 127 3.01 -15.13 2.65
N GLU A 128 3.70 -16.14 3.19
CA GLU A 128 4.06 -17.35 2.45
C GLU A 128 2.86 -18.17 1.95
N PHE A 129 1.65 -17.92 2.48
CA PHE A 129 0.45 -18.68 2.17
C PHE A 129 -0.51 -17.96 1.22
N GLY A 130 -0.29 -16.67 0.94
CA GLY A 130 -1.04 -15.94 -0.06
C GLY A 130 -1.09 -14.44 0.16
N GLU A 131 -1.85 -13.79 -0.72
CA GLU A 131 -2.05 -12.34 -0.76
C GLU A 131 -3.55 -12.03 -0.63
N LEU A 132 -3.87 -11.01 0.16
CA LEU A 132 -5.19 -10.38 0.18
C LEU A 132 -5.04 -8.94 -0.29
N ALA A 133 -5.82 -8.54 -1.28
CA ALA A 133 -5.81 -7.20 -1.83
C ALA A 133 -7.09 -6.44 -1.49
N HIS A 134 -6.93 -5.17 -1.16
CA HIS A 134 -8.01 -4.27 -0.83
C HIS A 134 -7.84 -2.94 -1.57
N GLU A 135 -8.92 -2.41 -2.14
CA GLU A 135 -8.96 -1.05 -2.68
C GLU A 135 -9.70 -0.18 -1.67
N LEU A 136 -9.02 0.81 -1.11
CA LEU A 136 -9.69 1.78 -0.28
C LEU A 136 -10.40 2.77 -1.18
N ILE A 137 -11.70 2.90 -0.94
CA ILE A 137 -12.55 3.85 -1.64
C ILE A 137 -13.15 4.83 -0.65
N GLY A 138 -13.58 5.97 -1.18
CA GLY A 138 -14.40 6.93 -0.44
C GLY A 138 -15.71 6.30 0.02
N ASP A 139 -16.60 7.15 0.55
CA ASP A 139 -17.94 6.73 0.96
C ASP A 139 -18.54 5.76 -0.07
N LEU A 140 -18.82 4.52 0.35
CA LEU A 140 -19.61 3.59 -0.45
C LEU A 140 -21.00 4.20 -0.47
N LYS A 141 -21.24 5.12 -1.42
CA LYS A 141 -22.60 5.47 -1.77
C LYS A 141 -23.23 4.17 -2.21
N THR A 142 -24.03 3.58 -1.33
CA THR A 142 -24.99 2.55 -1.69
C THR A 142 -25.76 3.14 -2.85
N SER A 143 -25.53 2.62 -4.06
CA SER A 143 -26.46 2.80 -5.15
C SER A 143 -27.74 2.10 -4.71
N GLY A 144 -28.54 2.81 -3.93
CA GLY A 144 -29.95 2.56 -3.75
C GLY A 144 -30.54 2.61 -5.13
N LYS A 145 -30.81 1.41 -5.67
CA LYS A 145 -31.58 1.19 -6.86
C LYS A 145 -32.96 1.76 -6.58
N ASN A 146 -33.26 2.93 -7.15
CA ASN A 146 -34.60 3.48 -7.20
C ASN A 146 -35.16 3.16 -8.58
N ASP A 147 -35.81 2.01 -8.70
CA ASP A 147 -36.92 1.75 -9.64
C ASP A 147 -37.73 0.57 -9.09
#